data_AF-B4WHU6-F1
#
_entry.id   AF-B4WHU6-F1
#
_cell.length_a   1.000
_cell.length_b   1.000
_cell.length_c   1.000
_cell.angle_alpha   90.00
_cell.angle_beta   90.00
_cell.angle_gamma   90.00
#
_symmetry.space_group_name_H-M   'P 1'
#
loop_
_entity.id
_entity.type
_entity.pdbx_description
1 polymer ?
#
loop_
_entity_poly.entity_id
_entity_poly.type
_entity_poly.pdbx_seq_one_letter_code
_entity_poly.pdbx_strand_id
1 'polypeptide(L)'
;MEGNPIVISNLSIKDQSADTQSQPVSESVIEIWGDTKLSGHIPVSGAKNSALVVLGGALLCSQTCRIRNIPDLMDIGRMASVLEALGLKVHRDGDTLDIDGSHISHSKAPYDIVSKLRATFFVIGPLLARLGVARIPLPGGCAIGARPVALHIRGLQSLGAHVHMDHGVVHAYVPGASGKLKGAKIYLDYPSVGATETLMMAATLAEGETVIENAAQEPEVVDLANFCAAMGAKISGAGTNTIVITGVPSLHATDYSIIPDRIEAGTFLVAGAITRSEITVGPVDPNHLSPLLSKLRETGSKIEIEANNNIRISPGEKIVPADIQTLPYPGFPTDMQAQFMALLTLAEGSSMVTETVFENRLQHVAEFNRMGADIKVKGDCAIVQGVACLSGAPVTGSDLRASAALAIAGLAAKGKTTLHGLHHLDRGYERFEEKLRNAGARLQRIPLDEADTATQPILEAPTTASVSAAAVSDVAN
;
A
#
# COMPACT_ATOMS: atom_id res chain seq x y z
N MET A 1 -13.97 -47.94 12.25
CA MET A 1 -13.32 -47.81 13.56
C MET A 1 -13.19 -46.32 13.84
N GLU A 2 -13.68 -45.94 15.00
CA GLU A 2 -14.02 -44.58 15.42
C GLU A 2 -12.84 -43.61 15.41
N GLY A 3 -13.15 -42.34 15.12
CA GLY A 3 -12.21 -41.24 15.13
C GLY A 3 -11.91 -40.79 16.56
N ASN A 4 -10.64 -40.48 16.82
CA ASN A 4 -10.21 -39.77 18.01
C ASN A 4 -10.10 -38.26 17.73
N PRO A 5 -10.60 -37.39 18.62
CA PRO A 5 -10.50 -35.95 18.45
C PRO A 5 -9.07 -35.45 18.73
N ILE A 6 -8.61 -34.50 17.90
CA ILE A 6 -7.32 -33.82 18.05
C ILE A 6 -7.42 -32.82 19.21
N VAL A 7 -6.65 -33.05 20.27
CA VAL A 7 -6.48 -32.13 21.41
C VAL A 7 -5.32 -31.19 21.09
N ILE A 8 -5.59 -29.89 20.97
CA ILE A 8 -4.55 -28.85 20.87
C ILE A 8 -4.01 -28.61 22.28
N SER A 9 -2.77 -29.03 22.53
CA SER A 9 -2.06 -28.72 23.77
C SER A 9 -1.29 -27.41 23.61
N ASN A 10 -1.53 -26.48 24.55
CA ASN A 10 -0.82 -25.21 24.66
C ASN A 10 0.65 -25.45 25.01
N LEU A 11 1.54 -25.36 24.04
CA LEU A 11 2.99 -25.29 24.26
C LEU A 11 3.42 -23.83 24.21
N SER A 12 3.76 -23.31 25.39
CA SER A 12 4.39 -22.02 25.59
C SER A 12 5.81 -22.06 25.01
N ILE A 13 6.04 -21.31 23.93
CA ILE A 13 7.36 -21.15 23.31
C ILE A 13 8.10 -20.08 24.10
N LYS A 14 9.21 -20.46 24.75
CA LYS A 14 10.16 -19.53 25.37
C LYS A 14 10.91 -18.79 24.28
N ASP A 15 10.81 -17.46 24.31
CA ASP A 15 11.65 -16.54 23.53
C ASP A 15 13.13 -16.82 23.77
N GLN A 16 13.85 -17.14 22.70
CA GLN A 16 15.30 -17.02 22.64
C GLN A 16 15.62 -15.83 21.73
N SER A 17 15.74 -14.65 22.34
CA SER A 17 16.26 -13.45 21.69
C SER A 17 17.76 -13.63 21.44
N ALA A 18 18.13 -13.87 20.20
CA ALA A 18 19.51 -13.69 19.74
C ALA A 18 19.69 -12.24 19.28
N ASP A 19 20.61 -11.54 19.95
CA ASP A 19 21.08 -10.21 19.62
C ASP A 19 21.53 -10.14 18.16
N THR A 20 20.74 -9.44 17.33
CA THR A 20 21.25 -8.83 16.11
C THR A 20 21.21 -7.32 16.33
N GLN A 21 22.37 -6.72 16.51
CA GLN A 21 22.52 -5.27 16.59
C GLN A 21 22.09 -4.63 15.26
N SER A 22 20.80 -4.30 15.14
CA SER A 22 20.31 -3.37 14.13
C SER A 22 20.73 -1.97 14.53
N GLN A 23 21.43 -1.26 13.65
CA GLN A 23 21.68 0.18 13.83
C GLN A 23 20.35 0.90 14.13
N PRO A 24 20.30 1.84 15.09
CA PRO A 24 19.08 2.60 15.35
C PRO A 24 18.80 3.44 14.11
N VAL A 25 17.73 3.11 13.39
CA VAL A 25 17.16 4.03 12.42
C VAL A 25 16.72 5.23 13.25
N SER A 26 17.39 6.37 13.08
CA SER A 26 16.94 7.63 13.69
C SER A 26 15.48 7.81 13.30
N GLU A 27 14.58 7.65 14.27
CA GLU A 27 13.17 7.90 14.00
C GLU A 27 13.03 9.37 13.57
N SER A 28 12.16 9.61 12.61
CA SER A 28 11.93 10.94 12.03
C SER A 28 10.45 11.20 11.96
N VAL A 29 10.05 12.47 12.04
CA VAL A 29 8.67 12.93 11.92
C VAL A 29 8.56 13.95 10.79
N ILE A 30 7.35 14.13 10.26
CA ILE A 30 7.05 15.25 9.36
C ILE A 30 6.28 16.30 10.14
N GLU A 31 6.82 17.52 10.23
CA GLU A 31 6.07 18.68 10.67
C GLU A 31 5.38 19.33 9.47
N ILE A 32 4.08 19.60 9.62
CA ILE A 32 3.23 20.16 8.58
C ILE A 32 2.55 21.40 9.16
N TRP A 33 2.74 22.56 8.52
CA TRP A 33 2.01 23.77 8.86
C TRP A 33 0.82 23.87 7.91
N GLY A 34 -0.39 23.77 8.45
CA GLY A 34 -1.59 23.78 7.64
C GLY A 34 -2.06 25.20 7.28
N ASP A 35 -3.34 25.32 6.91
CA ASP A 35 -3.88 26.48 6.16
C ASP A 35 -3.08 26.76 4.86
N THR A 36 -2.48 25.72 4.28
CA THR A 36 -1.62 25.87 3.09
C THR A 36 -2.41 25.75 1.80
N LYS A 37 -2.15 26.66 0.86
CA LYS A 37 -2.60 26.56 -0.53
C LYS A 37 -1.58 25.82 -1.38
N LEU A 38 -2.07 24.89 -2.17
CA LEU A 38 -1.28 24.20 -3.19
C LEU A 38 -1.45 24.89 -4.55
N SER A 39 -0.48 24.74 -5.43
CA SER A 39 -0.55 25.24 -6.79
C SER A 39 0.41 24.47 -7.70
N GLY A 40 0.20 24.59 -9.01
CA GLY A 40 1.10 24.03 -10.02
C GLY A 40 0.85 22.55 -10.30
N HIS A 41 1.89 21.87 -10.75
CA HIS A 41 1.84 20.50 -11.24
C HIS A 41 2.54 19.53 -10.27
N ILE A 42 1.87 18.44 -9.90
CA ILE A 42 2.43 17.38 -9.07
C ILE A 42 2.65 16.11 -9.90
N PRO A 43 3.91 15.67 -10.07
CA PRO A 43 4.22 14.49 -10.86
C PRO A 43 3.83 13.18 -10.15
N VAL A 44 3.29 12.25 -10.90
CA VAL A 44 2.91 10.90 -10.43
C VAL A 44 3.99 9.89 -10.80
N SER A 45 4.38 9.07 -9.81
CA SER A 45 5.36 7.97 -9.97
C SER A 45 4.69 6.71 -10.53
N GLY A 46 5.49 5.70 -10.90
CA GLY A 46 4.98 4.38 -11.24
C GLY A 46 4.25 3.69 -10.09
N ALA A 47 3.24 2.88 -10.42
CA ALA A 47 2.39 2.18 -9.48
C ALA A 47 3.18 1.15 -8.67
N LYS A 48 3.27 1.35 -7.34
CA LYS A 48 3.96 0.40 -6.44
C LYS A 48 3.35 -1.01 -6.54
N ASN A 49 2.02 -1.09 -6.54
CA ASN A 49 1.32 -2.38 -6.55
C ASN A 49 1.57 -3.15 -7.88
N SER A 50 1.59 -2.45 -9.02
CA SER A 50 2.01 -3.03 -10.31
C SER A 50 3.48 -3.45 -10.30
N ALA A 51 4.38 -2.56 -9.88
CA ALA A 51 5.81 -2.82 -9.88
C ALA A 51 6.14 -4.08 -9.06
N LEU A 52 5.57 -4.23 -7.86
CA LEU A 52 5.78 -5.41 -7.02
C LEU A 52 5.42 -6.72 -7.74
N VAL A 53 4.30 -6.76 -8.45
CA VAL A 53 3.85 -8.00 -9.11
C VAL A 53 4.57 -8.23 -10.44
N VAL A 54 4.89 -7.19 -11.21
CA VAL A 54 5.68 -7.28 -12.44
C VAL A 54 7.11 -7.75 -12.13
N LEU A 55 7.72 -7.27 -11.04
CA LEU A 55 9.00 -7.77 -10.55
C LEU A 55 8.93 -9.26 -10.19
N GLY A 56 7.85 -9.71 -9.54
CA GLY A 56 7.59 -11.13 -9.33
C GLY A 56 7.43 -11.91 -10.64
N GLY A 57 6.73 -11.33 -11.63
CA GLY A 57 6.52 -11.91 -12.95
C GLY A 57 7.80 -12.07 -13.77
N ALA A 58 8.83 -11.25 -13.53
CA ALA A 58 10.12 -11.36 -14.21
C ALA A 58 10.78 -12.74 -14.00
N LEU A 59 10.46 -13.45 -12.91
CA LEU A 59 10.87 -14.83 -12.67
C LEU A 59 10.45 -15.79 -13.80
N LEU A 60 9.36 -15.50 -14.51
CA LEU A 60 8.89 -16.34 -15.63
C LEU A 60 9.86 -16.32 -16.81
N CYS A 61 10.59 -15.22 -17.02
CA CYS A 61 11.48 -15.04 -18.17
C CYS A 61 12.86 -15.65 -17.92
N SER A 62 13.39 -16.38 -18.91
CA SER A 62 14.73 -17.00 -18.84
C SER A 62 15.83 -16.11 -19.42
N GLN A 63 15.48 -14.85 -19.69
CA GLN A 63 16.31 -13.82 -20.29
C GLN A 63 16.18 -12.54 -19.45
N THR A 64 16.82 -11.46 -19.87
CA THR A 64 16.73 -10.17 -19.18
C THR A 64 15.41 -9.45 -19.48
N CYS A 65 14.71 -9.05 -18.44
CA CYS A 65 13.58 -8.11 -18.52
C CYS A 65 14.05 -6.72 -18.08
N ARG A 66 13.83 -5.71 -18.93
CA ARG A 66 14.03 -4.30 -18.59
C ARG A 66 12.69 -3.71 -18.17
N ILE A 67 12.61 -3.18 -16.95
CA ILE A 67 11.39 -2.61 -16.39
C ILE A 67 11.64 -1.17 -15.99
N ARG A 68 10.93 -0.23 -16.64
CA ARG A 68 11.03 1.22 -16.48
C ARG A 68 9.93 1.78 -15.59
N ASN A 69 10.07 3.04 -15.16
CA ASN A 69 9.14 3.74 -14.28
C ASN A 69 8.92 3.00 -12.94
N ILE A 70 9.99 2.44 -12.38
CA ILE A 70 10.00 1.80 -11.07
C ILE A 70 10.12 2.89 -9.99
N PRO A 71 9.14 3.01 -9.07
CA PRO A 71 9.20 4.00 -8.01
C PRO A 71 10.29 3.64 -6.98
N ASP A 72 11.00 4.64 -6.46
CA ASP A 72 11.98 4.44 -5.40
C ASP A 72 11.34 4.28 -4.02
N LEU A 73 10.99 3.05 -3.67
CA LEU A 73 10.27 2.70 -2.45
C LEU A 73 10.92 1.53 -1.71
N MET A 74 10.77 1.52 -0.39
CA MET A 74 11.31 0.47 0.48
C MET A 74 10.81 -0.94 0.09
N ASP A 75 9.53 -1.07 -0.24
CA ASP A 75 8.94 -2.36 -0.62
C ASP A 75 9.47 -2.85 -1.99
N ILE A 76 9.85 -1.95 -2.91
CA ILE A 76 10.49 -2.29 -4.18
C ILE A 76 11.90 -2.82 -3.96
N GLY A 77 12.71 -2.14 -3.13
CA GLY A 77 14.04 -2.61 -2.75
C GLY A 77 13.99 -4.00 -2.09
N ARG A 78 13.01 -4.25 -1.22
CA ARG A 78 12.78 -5.57 -0.60
C ARG A 78 12.44 -6.64 -1.63
N MET A 79 11.59 -6.34 -2.62
CA MET A 79 11.27 -7.28 -3.69
C MET A 79 12.52 -7.60 -4.53
N ALA A 80 13.32 -6.60 -4.88
CA ALA A 80 14.60 -6.81 -5.56
C ALA A 80 15.52 -7.76 -4.77
N SER A 81 15.67 -7.55 -3.46
CA SER A 81 16.46 -8.45 -2.59
C SER A 81 15.90 -9.87 -2.53
N VAL A 82 14.57 -10.06 -2.65
CA VAL A 82 13.98 -11.41 -2.76
C VAL A 82 14.38 -12.08 -4.08
N LEU A 83 14.33 -11.36 -5.20
CA LEU A 83 14.74 -11.88 -6.50
C LEU A 83 16.23 -12.25 -6.51
N GLU A 84 17.09 -11.39 -5.96
CA GLU A 84 18.51 -11.66 -5.79
C GLU A 84 18.76 -12.90 -4.92
N ALA A 85 18.04 -13.05 -3.81
CA ALA A 85 18.14 -14.22 -2.94
C ALA A 85 17.64 -15.52 -3.60
N LEU A 86 16.79 -15.43 -4.62
CA LEU A 86 16.38 -16.56 -5.47
C LEU A 86 17.39 -16.87 -6.58
N GLY A 87 18.42 -16.03 -6.75
CA GLY A 87 19.54 -16.23 -7.67
C GLY A 87 19.53 -15.34 -8.91
N LEU A 88 18.56 -14.43 -9.04
CA LEU A 88 18.48 -13.52 -10.19
C LEU A 88 19.50 -12.40 -10.03
N LYS A 89 19.96 -11.84 -11.15
CA LYS A 89 20.75 -10.60 -11.10
C LYS A 89 19.83 -9.42 -11.32
N VAL A 90 19.84 -8.47 -10.39
CA VAL A 90 19.06 -7.25 -10.48
C VAL A 90 20.02 -6.08 -10.57
N HIS A 91 19.90 -5.27 -11.61
CA HIS A 91 20.68 -4.05 -11.79
C HIS A 91 19.73 -2.85 -11.86
N ARG A 92 19.98 -1.85 -11.01
CA ARG A 92 19.19 -0.61 -11.00
C ARG A 92 19.94 0.52 -11.65
N ASP A 93 19.27 1.22 -12.57
CA ASP A 93 19.72 2.47 -13.16
C ASP A 93 18.57 3.48 -13.09
N GLY A 94 18.64 4.42 -12.15
CA GLY A 94 17.56 5.37 -11.89
C GLY A 94 16.21 4.70 -11.56
N ASP A 95 15.22 4.95 -12.39
CA ASP A 95 13.85 4.39 -12.34
C ASP A 95 13.71 3.08 -13.14
N THR A 96 14.82 2.49 -13.57
CA THR A 96 14.85 1.28 -14.39
C THR A 96 15.51 0.13 -13.64
N LEU A 97 14.92 -1.06 -13.75
CA LEU A 97 15.48 -2.32 -13.27
C LEU A 97 15.69 -3.29 -14.43
N ASP A 98 16.92 -3.74 -14.61
CA ASP A 98 17.26 -4.86 -15.49
C ASP A 98 17.36 -6.14 -14.65
N ILE A 99 16.53 -7.14 -14.96
CA ILE A 99 16.40 -8.39 -14.21
C ILE A 99 16.77 -9.57 -15.10
N ASP A 100 17.90 -10.20 -14.82
CA ASP A 100 18.36 -11.40 -15.52
C ASP A 100 17.82 -12.67 -14.84
N GLY A 101 16.84 -13.31 -15.48
CA GLY A 101 16.19 -14.55 -15.04
C GLY A 101 16.80 -15.84 -15.64
N SER A 102 17.99 -15.78 -16.26
CA SER A 102 18.64 -16.93 -16.89
C SER A 102 19.02 -18.04 -15.90
N HIS A 103 19.31 -17.68 -14.66
CA HIS A 103 19.65 -18.62 -13.60
C HIS A 103 18.80 -18.35 -12.35
N ILE A 104 18.14 -19.40 -11.85
CA ILE A 104 17.47 -19.40 -10.55
C ILE A 104 18.18 -20.44 -9.71
N SER A 105 18.89 -20.00 -8.66
CA SER A 105 19.74 -20.88 -7.87
C SER A 105 18.98 -21.60 -6.75
N HIS A 106 17.87 -21.02 -6.30
CA HIS A 106 17.13 -21.50 -5.13
C HIS A 106 15.61 -21.47 -5.36
N SER A 107 14.91 -22.49 -4.87
CA SER A 107 13.44 -22.53 -4.82
C SER A 107 12.87 -22.07 -3.47
N LYS A 108 13.74 -21.61 -2.55
CA LYS A 108 13.41 -21.16 -1.20
C LYS A 108 13.78 -19.69 -1.05
N ALA A 109 12.79 -18.85 -0.78
CA ALA A 109 13.03 -17.46 -0.42
C ALA A 109 13.36 -17.33 1.10
N PRO A 110 14.28 -16.45 1.50
CA PRO A 110 14.64 -16.27 2.92
C PRO A 110 13.48 -15.76 3.78
N TYR A 111 13.30 -16.34 4.96
CA TYR A 111 12.21 -16.00 5.88
C TYR A 111 12.21 -14.53 6.28
N ASP A 112 13.38 -13.99 6.62
CA ASP A 112 13.53 -12.63 7.18
C ASP A 112 13.17 -11.53 6.19
N ILE A 113 13.20 -11.81 4.88
CA ILE A 113 12.87 -10.86 3.82
C ILE A 113 11.40 -11.03 3.42
N VAL A 114 10.94 -12.28 3.25
CA VAL A 114 9.56 -12.60 2.84
C VAL A 114 8.54 -12.16 3.89
N SER A 115 8.82 -12.40 5.17
CA SER A 115 7.90 -12.04 6.27
C SER A 115 7.63 -10.54 6.36
N LYS A 116 8.55 -9.69 5.88
CA LYS A 116 8.46 -8.23 5.93
C LYS A 116 7.66 -7.61 4.79
N LEU A 117 7.37 -8.36 3.72
CA LEU A 117 6.64 -7.87 2.57
C LEU A 117 5.66 -8.93 2.07
N ARG A 118 4.36 -8.70 2.29
CA ARG A 118 3.32 -9.65 1.90
C ARG A 118 3.30 -9.98 0.39
N ALA A 119 3.62 -9.02 -0.47
CA ALA A 119 3.64 -9.21 -1.92
C ALA A 119 4.67 -10.25 -2.38
N THR A 120 5.66 -10.57 -1.55
CA THR A 120 6.64 -11.65 -1.84
C THR A 120 5.98 -13.01 -1.97
N PHE A 121 4.79 -13.21 -1.40
CA PHE A 121 4.05 -14.46 -1.59
C PHE A 121 3.71 -14.73 -3.06
N PHE A 122 3.58 -13.68 -3.89
CA PHE A 122 3.19 -13.81 -5.30
C PHE A 122 4.23 -14.57 -6.15
N VAL A 123 5.50 -14.61 -5.71
CA VAL A 123 6.58 -15.32 -6.41
C VAL A 123 6.38 -16.85 -6.43
N ILE A 124 5.48 -17.39 -5.61
CA ILE A 124 5.16 -18.83 -5.60
C ILE A 124 4.65 -19.31 -6.97
N GLY A 125 3.82 -18.50 -7.64
CA GLY A 125 3.25 -18.81 -8.96
C GLY A 125 4.33 -18.98 -10.04
N PRO A 126 5.16 -17.95 -10.30
CA PRO A 126 6.20 -18.05 -11.32
C PRO A 126 7.31 -19.05 -10.96
N LEU A 127 7.63 -19.25 -9.67
CA LEU A 127 8.56 -20.31 -9.27
C LEU A 127 8.01 -21.71 -9.58
N LEU A 128 6.72 -21.98 -9.33
CA LEU A 128 6.13 -23.26 -9.74
C LEU A 128 6.12 -23.43 -11.26
N ALA A 129 5.77 -22.37 -12.00
CA ALA A 129 5.74 -22.39 -13.45
C ALA A 129 7.12 -22.72 -14.06
N ARG A 130 8.20 -22.24 -13.45
CA ARG A 130 9.57 -22.39 -13.94
C ARG A 130 10.30 -23.62 -13.42
N LEU A 131 10.15 -23.94 -12.15
CA LEU A 131 10.95 -24.95 -11.46
C LEU A 131 10.14 -26.20 -11.08
N GLY A 132 8.81 -26.14 -11.16
CA GLY A 132 7.93 -27.18 -10.64
C GLY A 132 7.95 -27.31 -9.11
N VAL A 133 8.63 -26.42 -8.39
CA VAL A 133 8.74 -26.43 -6.93
C VAL A 133 8.96 -25.03 -6.38
N ALA A 134 8.30 -24.71 -5.26
CA ALA A 134 8.50 -23.48 -4.52
C ALA A 134 8.31 -23.70 -3.00
N ARG A 135 9.08 -22.97 -2.20
CA ARG A 135 8.98 -22.95 -0.74
C ARG A 135 8.98 -21.50 -0.27
N ILE A 136 7.80 -21.01 0.08
CA ILE A 136 7.60 -19.60 0.42
C ILE A 136 7.04 -19.49 1.84
N PRO A 137 7.76 -18.81 2.75
CA PRO A 137 7.23 -18.46 4.07
C PRO A 137 5.85 -17.80 3.96
N LEU A 138 4.96 -18.10 4.92
CA LEU A 138 3.72 -17.36 5.02
C LEU A 138 4.04 -15.87 5.23
N PRO A 139 3.31 -14.98 4.54
CA PRO A 139 3.39 -13.56 4.87
C PRO A 139 2.93 -13.37 6.33
N GLY A 140 3.58 -12.45 7.04
CA GLY A 140 3.19 -12.10 8.42
C GLY A 140 1.77 -11.54 8.53
N GLY A 141 1.35 -11.29 9.78
CA GLY A 141 0.07 -10.62 10.09
C GLY A 141 -0.01 -9.22 9.48
N CYS A 142 -1.23 -8.75 9.22
CA CYS A 142 -1.48 -7.42 8.66
C CYS A 142 -2.43 -6.64 9.58
N ALA A 143 -2.02 -5.43 9.99
CA ALA A 143 -2.76 -4.63 10.97
C ALA A 143 -4.19 -4.25 10.53
N ILE A 144 -4.41 -4.16 9.22
CA ILE A 144 -5.70 -3.74 8.64
C ILE A 144 -6.68 -4.90 8.41
N GLY A 145 -6.31 -6.15 8.67
CA GLY A 145 -7.22 -7.29 8.58
C GLY A 145 -6.56 -8.61 8.21
N ALA A 146 -7.30 -9.70 8.40
CA ALA A 146 -6.88 -11.03 7.97
C ALA A 146 -6.76 -11.07 6.44
N ARG A 147 -5.63 -11.58 5.96
CA ARG A 147 -5.40 -11.79 4.52
C ARG A 147 -4.97 -13.24 4.34
N PRO A 148 -5.90 -14.19 4.23
CA PRO A 148 -5.56 -15.59 4.06
C PRO A 148 -4.98 -15.86 2.67
N VAL A 149 -4.08 -16.83 2.55
CA VAL A 149 -3.53 -17.30 1.27
C VAL A 149 -4.32 -18.47 0.67
N ALA A 150 -5.47 -18.81 1.26
CA ALA A 150 -6.27 -19.98 0.92
C ALA A 150 -6.72 -20.00 -0.55
N LEU A 151 -7.07 -18.85 -1.14
CA LEU A 151 -7.44 -18.75 -2.55
C LEU A 151 -6.27 -19.09 -3.49
N HIS A 152 -5.07 -18.63 -3.16
CA HIS A 152 -3.86 -18.97 -3.92
C HIS A 152 -3.58 -20.47 -3.86
N ILE A 153 -3.62 -21.05 -2.66
CA ILE A 153 -3.37 -22.48 -2.43
C ILE A 153 -4.35 -23.34 -3.22
N ARG A 154 -5.65 -23.07 -3.09
CA ARG A 154 -6.69 -23.82 -3.82
C ARG A 154 -6.53 -23.68 -5.34
N GLY A 155 -6.27 -22.46 -5.84
CA GLY A 155 -6.06 -22.26 -7.27
C GLY A 155 -4.82 -23.00 -7.81
N LEU A 156 -3.71 -23.00 -7.08
CA LEU A 156 -2.50 -23.76 -7.46
C LEU A 156 -2.76 -25.28 -7.44
N GLN A 157 -3.54 -25.76 -6.47
CA GLN A 157 -3.98 -27.15 -6.43
C GLN A 157 -4.84 -27.52 -7.65
N SER A 158 -5.75 -26.62 -8.06
CA SER A 158 -6.54 -26.81 -9.30
C SER A 158 -5.67 -26.89 -10.55
N LEU A 159 -4.52 -26.19 -10.57
CA LEU A 159 -3.51 -26.31 -11.64
C LEU A 159 -2.66 -27.58 -11.55
N GLY A 160 -3.02 -28.52 -10.65
CA GLY A 160 -2.35 -29.80 -10.49
C GLY A 160 -1.17 -29.80 -9.52
N ALA A 161 -0.90 -28.71 -8.79
CA ALA A 161 0.16 -28.69 -7.79
C ALA A 161 -0.25 -29.40 -6.49
N HIS A 162 0.71 -30.06 -5.84
CA HIS A 162 0.59 -30.47 -4.46
C HIS A 162 1.07 -29.34 -3.56
N VAL A 163 0.15 -28.74 -2.81
CA VAL A 163 0.43 -27.63 -1.90
C VAL A 163 0.05 -28.02 -0.48
N HIS A 164 1.01 -27.92 0.44
CA HIS A 164 0.80 -28.11 1.87
C HIS A 164 1.55 -27.03 2.66
N MET A 165 1.16 -26.86 3.92
CA MET A 165 1.73 -25.88 4.82
C MET A 165 2.40 -26.62 5.97
N ASP A 166 3.67 -26.31 6.22
CA ASP A 166 4.45 -26.92 7.28
C ASP A 166 5.33 -25.85 7.95
N HIS A 167 5.35 -25.82 9.29
CA HIS A 167 6.12 -24.86 10.09
C HIS A 167 6.02 -23.38 9.63
N GLY A 168 4.85 -22.92 9.19
CA GLY A 168 4.64 -21.55 8.71
C GLY A 168 5.22 -21.26 7.32
N VAL A 169 5.57 -22.29 6.56
CA VAL A 169 6.05 -22.22 5.17
C VAL A 169 5.07 -22.96 4.26
N VAL A 170 4.76 -22.37 3.11
CA VAL A 170 3.98 -23.01 2.06
C VAL A 170 4.93 -23.78 1.15
N HIS A 171 4.76 -25.09 1.12
CA HIS A 171 5.48 -26.02 0.26
C HIS A 171 4.59 -26.41 -0.92
N ALA A 172 5.02 -26.07 -2.12
CA ALA A 172 4.29 -26.36 -3.33
C ALA A 172 5.21 -27.06 -4.35
N TYR A 173 4.73 -28.15 -4.95
CA TYR A 173 5.45 -28.87 -6.00
C TYR A 173 4.49 -29.48 -7.03
N VAL A 174 4.98 -29.70 -8.24
CA VAL A 174 4.22 -30.31 -9.32
C VAL A 174 4.51 -31.82 -9.35
N PRO A 175 3.51 -32.69 -9.16
CA PRO A 175 3.68 -34.13 -9.25
C PRO A 175 3.80 -34.62 -10.71
N GLY A 176 4.50 -35.75 -10.90
CA GLY A 176 4.59 -36.42 -12.20
C GLY A 176 5.82 -36.04 -13.04
N ALA A 177 6.00 -36.75 -14.16
CA ALA A 177 7.22 -36.68 -14.96
C ALA A 177 7.32 -35.42 -15.84
N SER A 178 6.20 -34.73 -16.14
CA SER A 178 6.24 -33.51 -16.96
C SER A 178 6.83 -32.32 -16.20
N GLY A 179 6.73 -32.31 -14.86
CA GLY A 179 7.17 -31.19 -14.02
C GLY A 179 6.41 -29.88 -14.27
N LYS A 180 5.32 -29.90 -15.05
CA LYS A 180 4.54 -28.73 -15.44
C LYS A 180 3.14 -28.72 -14.84
N LEU A 181 2.70 -27.53 -14.44
CA LEU A 181 1.31 -27.27 -14.09
C LEU A 181 0.39 -27.59 -15.27
N LYS A 182 -0.89 -27.86 -14.99
CA LYS A 182 -1.92 -28.16 -15.99
C LYS A 182 -3.00 -27.10 -15.94
N GLY A 183 -3.50 -26.71 -17.10
CA GLY A 183 -4.60 -25.76 -17.21
C GLY A 183 -5.86 -26.29 -16.53
N ALA A 184 -6.63 -25.38 -15.92
CA ALA A 184 -7.84 -25.70 -15.19
C ALA A 184 -8.87 -24.57 -15.23
N LYS A 185 -10.12 -24.88 -14.90
CA LYS A 185 -11.14 -23.86 -14.60
C LYS A 185 -11.15 -23.59 -13.11
N ILE A 186 -10.99 -22.33 -12.73
CA ILE A 186 -10.84 -21.88 -11.35
C ILE A 186 -11.89 -20.80 -11.09
N TYR A 187 -12.78 -21.03 -10.15
CA TYR A 187 -13.69 -20.00 -9.65
C TYR A 187 -13.15 -19.44 -8.33
N LEU A 188 -12.99 -18.11 -8.25
CA LEU A 188 -12.57 -17.45 -7.02
C LEU A 188 -13.80 -17.01 -6.21
N ASP A 189 -13.90 -17.45 -4.94
CA ASP A 189 -15.01 -17.05 -4.06
C ASP A 189 -15.05 -15.53 -3.77
N TYR A 190 -13.92 -14.85 -3.98
CA TYR A 190 -13.77 -13.41 -3.88
C TYR A 190 -12.75 -12.94 -4.94
N PRO A 191 -12.96 -11.79 -5.61
CA PRO A 191 -12.04 -11.26 -6.62
C PRO A 191 -10.75 -10.74 -5.97
N SER A 192 -9.92 -11.66 -5.51
CA SER A 192 -8.67 -11.37 -4.81
C SER A 192 -7.57 -11.03 -5.80
N VAL A 193 -7.12 -9.77 -5.79
CA VAL A 193 -6.02 -9.25 -6.62
C VAL A 193 -4.82 -10.20 -6.61
N GLY A 194 -4.27 -10.48 -5.43
CA GLY A 194 -3.08 -11.33 -5.31
C GLY A 194 -3.31 -12.76 -5.80
N ALA A 195 -4.50 -13.34 -5.59
CA ALA A 195 -4.79 -14.69 -6.06
C ALA A 195 -4.89 -14.72 -7.60
N THR A 196 -5.61 -13.76 -8.19
CA THR A 196 -5.69 -13.60 -9.65
C THR A 196 -4.31 -13.45 -10.27
N GLU A 197 -3.47 -12.56 -9.74
CA GLU A 197 -2.11 -12.33 -10.22
C GLU A 197 -1.22 -13.58 -10.11
N THR A 198 -1.24 -14.25 -8.95
CA THR A 198 -0.45 -15.46 -8.70
C THR A 198 -0.82 -16.58 -9.67
N LEU A 199 -2.13 -16.81 -9.86
CA LEU A 199 -2.65 -17.87 -10.71
C LEU A 199 -2.45 -17.55 -12.19
N MET A 200 -2.59 -16.28 -12.58
CA MET A 200 -2.30 -15.83 -13.94
C MET A 200 -0.84 -16.09 -14.30
N MET A 201 0.11 -15.70 -13.42
CA MET A 201 1.53 -15.99 -13.63
C MET A 201 1.80 -17.50 -13.70
N ALA A 202 1.25 -18.29 -12.79
CA ALA A 202 1.42 -19.74 -12.76
C ALA A 202 0.91 -20.44 -14.04
N ALA A 203 -0.21 -19.95 -14.59
CA ALA A 203 -0.83 -20.50 -15.79
C ALA A 203 -0.06 -20.21 -17.09
N THR A 204 0.80 -19.18 -17.12
CA THR A 204 1.51 -18.77 -18.35
C THR A 204 2.37 -19.87 -18.98
N LEU A 205 2.94 -20.76 -18.17
CA LEU A 205 3.78 -21.89 -18.64
C LEU A 205 3.13 -23.27 -18.41
N ALA A 206 1.87 -23.29 -18.00
CA ALA A 206 1.13 -24.53 -17.76
C ALA A 206 0.81 -25.27 -19.08
N GLU A 207 0.50 -26.56 -18.98
CA GLU A 207 0.01 -27.34 -20.12
C GLU A 207 -1.50 -27.15 -20.28
N GLY A 208 -1.91 -26.50 -21.37
CA GLY A 208 -3.32 -26.32 -21.72
C GLY A 208 -3.87 -24.94 -21.36
N GLU A 209 -5.19 -24.85 -21.29
CA GLU A 209 -5.92 -23.61 -21.03
C GLU A 209 -6.34 -23.50 -19.57
N THR A 210 -6.14 -22.33 -18.98
CA THR A 210 -6.66 -21.96 -17.67
C THR A 210 -7.72 -20.88 -17.81
N VAL A 211 -8.84 -21.02 -17.10
CA VAL A 211 -9.88 -19.99 -17.00
C VAL A 211 -10.02 -19.62 -15.53
N ILE A 212 -9.84 -18.33 -15.22
CA ILE A 212 -10.05 -17.78 -13.88
C ILE A 212 -11.35 -16.96 -13.92
N GLU A 213 -12.38 -17.45 -13.26
CA GLU A 213 -13.68 -16.80 -13.11
C GLU A 213 -13.76 -16.03 -11.78
N ASN A 214 -14.52 -14.93 -11.79
CA ASN A 214 -14.56 -13.95 -10.72
C ASN A 214 -13.17 -13.37 -10.40
N ALA A 215 -12.39 -13.12 -11.46
CA ALA A 215 -11.07 -12.53 -11.37
C ALA A 215 -11.13 -11.06 -10.92
N ALA A 216 -10.06 -10.62 -10.24
CA ALA A 216 -9.80 -9.22 -9.95
C ALA A 216 -9.64 -8.41 -11.25
N GLN A 217 -10.17 -7.18 -11.26
CA GLN A 217 -10.28 -6.32 -12.45
C GLN A 217 -9.39 -5.08 -12.37
N GLU A 218 -8.62 -4.96 -11.30
CA GLU A 218 -7.77 -3.82 -10.99
C GLU A 218 -6.79 -3.51 -12.14
N PRO A 219 -6.47 -2.22 -12.37
CA PRO A 219 -5.48 -1.82 -13.38
C PRO A 219 -4.13 -2.53 -13.23
N GLU A 220 -3.73 -2.86 -12.00
CA GLU A 220 -2.50 -3.60 -11.72
C GLU A 220 -2.54 -5.05 -12.27
N VAL A 221 -3.71 -5.69 -12.30
CA VAL A 221 -3.90 -7.02 -12.91
C VAL A 221 -3.77 -6.93 -14.44
N VAL A 222 -4.33 -5.87 -15.03
CA VAL A 222 -4.21 -5.61 -16.47
C VAL A 222 -2.76 -5.34 -16.85
N ASP A 223 -2.05 -4.55 -16.04
CA ASP A 223 -0.63 -4.24 -16.23
C ASP A 223 0.24 -5.51 -16.19
N LEU A 224 -0.01 -6.41 -15.23
CA LEU A 224 0.68 -7.71 -15.18
C LEU A 224 0.37 -8.57 -16.41
N ALA A 225 -0.90 -8.62 -16.85
CA ALA A 225 -1.29 -9.37 -18.04
C ALA A 225 -0.57 -8.84 -19.29
N ASN A 226 -0.48 -7.51 -19.43
CA ASN A 226 0.23 -6.83 -20.51
C ASN A 226 1.74 -7.11 -20.47
N PHE A 227 2.35 -7.09 -19.28
CA PHE A 227 3.76 -7.48 -19.10
C PHE A 227 4.00 -8.94 -19.51
N CYS A 228 3.17 -9.88 -19.04
CA CYS A 228 3.26 -11.28 -19.44
C CYS A 228 3.06 -11.46 -20.95
N ALA A 229 2.11 -10.76 -21.55
CA ALA A 229 1.88 -10.77 -23.00
C ALA A 229 3.08 -10.20 -23.77
N ALA A 230 3.72 -9.15 -23.26
CA ALA A 230 4.94 -8.57 -23.85
C ALA A 230 6.15 -9.53 -23.78
N MET A 231 6.10 -10.55 -22.92
CA MET A 231 7.07 -11.67 -22.90
C MET A 231 6.61 -12.88 -23.75
N GLY A 232 5.45 -12.81 -24.42
CA GLY A 232 4.92 -13.85 -25.29
C GLY A 232 3.81 -14.73 -24.69
N ALA A 233 3.30 -14.42 -23.50
CA ALA A 233 2.17 -15.16 -22.93
C ALA A 233 0.87 -14.91 -23.74
N LYS A 234 -0.04 -15.88 -23.71
CA LYS A 234 -1.37 -15.77 -24.34
C LYS A 234 -2.43 -15.58 -23.27
N ILE A 235 -2.78 -14.33 -23.00
CA ILE A 235 -3.75 -13.94 -21.97
C ILE A 235 -4.83 -13.08 -22.63
N SER A 236 -6.10 -13.34 -22.31
CA SER A 236 -7.23 -12.53 -22.72
C SER A 236 -8.22 -12.34 -21.57
N GLY A 237 -9.03 -11.28 -21.64
CA GLY A 237 -10.05 -10.98 -20.62
C GLY A 237 -9.54 -10.28 -19.36
N ALA A 238 -8.25 -9.93 -19.27
CA ALA A 238 -7.74 -9.09 -18.18
C ALA A 238 -8.48 -7.74 -18.13
N GLY A 239 -8.89 -7.32 -16.94
CA GLY A 239 -9.78 -6.17 -16.72
C GLY A 239 -11.27 -6.51 -16.82
N THR A 240 -11.61 -7.77 -17.10
CA THR A 240 -12.95 -8.34 -16.92
C THR A 240 -12.94 -9.35 -15.77
N ASN A 241 -14.12 -9.82 -15.36
CA ASN A 241 -14.23 -10.83 -14.30
C ASN A 241 -13.82 -12.26 -14.73
N THR A 242 -13.41 -12.46 -16.00
CA THR A 242 -12.99 -13.76 -16.52
C THR A 242 -11.70 -13.62 -17.31
N ILE A 243 -10.63 -14.28 -16.86
CA ILE A 243 -9.34 -14.26 -17.53
C ILE A 243 -9.05 -15.64 -18.10
N VAL A 244 -8.69 -15.70 -19.38
CA VAL A 244 -8.31 -16.94 -20.07
C VAL A 244 -6.83 -16.90 -20.40
N ILE A 245 -6.10 -17.93 -20.01
CA ILE A 245 -4.66 -18.08 -20.22
C ILE A 245 -4.40 -19.39 -20.96
N THR A 246 -3.82 -19.31 -22.16
CA THR A 246 -3.30 -20.49 -22.85
C THR A 246 -1.81 -20.59 -22.55
N GLY A 247 -1.40 -21.64 -21.83
CA GLY A 247 0.00 -21.80 -21.46
C GLY A 247 0.91 -21.99 -22.68
N VAL A 248 2.13 -21.43 -22.59
CA VAL A 248 3.12 -21.44 -23.66
C VAL A 248 4.41 -22.17 -23.23
N PRO A 249 5.23 -22.67 -24.17
CA PRO A 249 6.44 -23.41 -23.82
C PRO A 249 7.50 -22.58 -23.09
N SER A 250 7.59 -21.28 -23.41
CA SER A 250 8.61 -20.37 -22.88
C SER A 250 8.18 -18.92 -23.06
N LEU A 251 8.74 -18.03 -22.24
CA LEU A 251 8.66 -16.57 -22.38
C LEU A 251 10.03 -15.97 -22.70
N HIS A 252 10.05 -14.77 -23.29
CA HIS A 252 11.25 -14.08 -23.78
C HIS A 252 11.47 -12.72 -23.12
N ALA A 253 12.67 -12.16 -23.34
CA ALA A 253 13.07 -10.83 -22.90
C ALA A 253 12.05 -9.76 -23.35
N THR A 254 11.88 -8.74 -22.53
CA THR A 254 10.98 -7.63 -22.83
C THR A 254 11.49 -6.33 -22.24
N ASP A 255 11.08 -5.21 -22.82
CA ASP A 255 11.25 -3.87 -22.29
C ASP A 255 9.85 -3.31 -22.00
N TYR A 256 9.56 -3.11 -20.72
CA TYR A 256 8.23 -2.78 -20.23
C TYR A 256 8.28 -1.57 -19.29
N SER A 257 7.21 -0.78 -19.26
CA SER A 257 7.09 0.38 -18.37
C SER A 257 5.89 0.20 -17.46
N ILE A 258 6.07 0.39 -16.16
CA ILE A 258 4.98 0.31 -15.18
C ILE A 258 3.99 1.46 -15.39
N ILE A 259 2.69 1.19 -15.22
CA ILE A 259 1.65 2.22 -15.27
C ILE A 259 1.80 3.26 -14.15
N PRO A 260 1.28 4.49 -14.30
CA PRO A 260 1.28 5.47 -13.21
C PRO A 260 0.44 5.05 -12.00
N ASP A 261 0.84 5.47 -10.79
CA ASP A 261 0.17 5.14 -9.54
C ASP A 261 -1.15 5.90 -9.37
N ARG A 262 -2.27 5.21 -9.63
CA ARG A 262 -3.61 5.76 -9.47
C ARG A 262 -3.96 6.16 -8.03
N ILE A 263 -3.33 5.54 -7.02
CA ILE A 263 -3.60 5.86 -5.61
C ILE A 263 -2.78 7.07 -5.18
N GLU A 264 -1.55 7.20 -5.64
CA GLU A 264 -0.76 8.42 -5.45
C GLU A 264 -1.45 9.62 -6.12
N ALA A 265 -1.82 9.48 -7.40
CA ALA A 265 -2.55 10.50 -8.13
C ALA A 265 -3.84 10.90 -7.41
N GLY A 266 -4.62 9.90 -6.97
CA GLY A 266 -5.82 10.14 -6.19
C GLY A 266 -5.56 10.87 -4.87
N THR A 267 -4.46 10.55 -4.19
CA THR A 267 -4.07 11.21 -2.93
C THR A 267 -3.78 12.69 -3.16
N PHE A 268 -3.04 13.04 -4.21
CA PHE A 268 -2.77 14.44 -4.53
C PHE A 268 -4.02 15.19 -5.01
N LEU A 269 -4.91 14.55 -5.78
CA LEU A 269 -6.19 15.15 -6.13
C LEU A 269 -7.02 15.48 -4.87
N VAL A 270 -7.08 14.56 -3.91
CA VAL A 270 -7.73 14.82 -2.61
C VAL A 270 -7.02 15.94 -1.85
N ALA A 271 -5.68 16.03 -1.89
CA ALA A 271 -4.93 17.13 -1.30
C ALA A 271 -5.32 18.50 -1.92
N GLY A 272 -5.51 18.56 -3.24
CA GLY A 272 -6.06 19.75 -3.92
C GLY A 272 -7.47 20.08 -3.45
N ALA A 273 -8.34 19.07 -3.32
CA ALA A 273 -9.72 19.25 -2.86
C ALA A 273 -9.80 19.77 -1.41
N ILE A 274 -9.11 19.11 -0.47
CA ILE A 274 -9.20 19.41 0.97
C ILE A 274 -8.57 20.77 1.31
N THR A 275 -7.50 21.16 0.61
CA THR A 275 -6.89 22.49 0.76
C THR A 275 -7.62 23.59 -0.03
N ARG A 276 -8.63 23.20 -0.83
CA ARG A 276 -9.38 24.08 -1.73
C ARG A 276 -8.45 24.85 -2.66
N SER A 277 -7.60 24.10 -3.36
CA SER A 277 -6.52 24.59 -4.21
C SER A 277 -6.71 24.12 -5.65
N GLU A 278 -6.24 24.91 -6.60
CA GLU A 278 -6.15 24.47 -8.00
C GLU A 278 -4.78 23.86 -8.26
N ILE A 279 -4.75 22.60 -8.66
CA ILE A 279 -3.53 21.86 -9.00
C ILE A 279 -3.78 20.94 -10.19
N THR A 280 -2.70 20.59 -10.89
CA THR A 280 -2.70 19.55 -11.92
C THR A 280 -1.88 18.35 -11.44
N VAL A 281 -2.41 17.15 -11.59
CA VAL A 281 -1.77 15.90 -11.16
C VAL A 281 -1.62 14.97 -12.37
N GLY A 282 -0.42 14.43 -12.60
CA GLY A 282 -0.21 13.47 -13.68
C GLY A 282 1.28 13.16 -13.96
N PRO A 283 1.58 12.32 -14.95
CA PRO A 283 0.62 11.65 -15.83
C PRO A 283 -0.12 10.52 -15.11
N VAL A 284 -1.40 10.29 -15.43
CA VAL A 284 -2.19 9.17 -14.92
C VAL A 284 -3.36 8.86 -15.86
N ASP A 285 -3.66 7.58 -16.10
CA ASP A 285 -4.85 7.21 -16.88
C ASP A 285 -6.13 7.55 -16.08
N PRO A 286 -6.97 8.50 -16.53
CA PRO A 286 -8.18 8.89 -15.80
C PRO A 286 -9.17 7.74 -15.62
N ASN A 287 -9.17 6.75 -16.52
CA ASN A 287 -10.07 5.59 -16.43
C ASN A 287 -9.79 4.77 -15.18
N HIS A 288 -8.53 4.70 -14.73
CA HIS A 288 -8.13 4.00 -13.50
C HIS A 288 -8.65 4.67 -12.23
N LEU A 289 -9.13 5.93 -12.31
CA LEU A 289 -9.64 6.72 -11.19
C LEU A 289 -11.13 7.02 -11.28
N SER A 290 -11.85 6.48 -12.27
CA SER A 290 -13.26 6.75 -12.53
C SER A 290 -14.15 6.89 -11.27
N PRO A 291 -14.18 5.93 -10.32
CA PRO A 291 -15.01 6.06 -9.11
C PRO A 291 -14.57 7.22 -8.20
N LEU A 292 -13.25 7.44 -8.06
CA LEU A 292 -12.72 8.55 -7.27
C LEU A 292 -13.06 9.90 -7.92
N LEU A 293 -12.84 10.05 -9.22
CA LEU A 293 -13.15 11.29 -9.95
C LEU A 293 -14.64 11.60 -9.89
N SER A 294 -15.50 10.58 -9.94
CA SER A 294 -16.93 10.77 -9.77
C SER A 294 -17.27 11.29 -8.37
N LYS A 295 -16.69 10.70 -7.32
CA LYS A 295 -16.94 11.11 -5.94
C LYS A 295 -16.36 12.49 -5.60
N LEU A 296 -15.20 12.83 -6.15
CA LEU A 296 -14.65 14.19 -6.01
C LEU A 296 -15.57 15.25 -6.65
N ARG A 297 -16.16 14.97 -7.83
CA ARG A 297 -17.18 15.84 -8.43
C ARG A 297 -18.43 15.96 -7.56
N GLU A 298 -18.90 14.86 -6.98
CA GLU A 298 -20.04 14.83 -6.06
C GLU A 298 -19.81 15.71 -4.82
N THR A 299 -18.57 15.73 -4.30
CA THR A 299 -18.19 16.63 -3.19
C THR A 299 -18.02 18.10 -3.60
N GLY A 300 -18.25 18.44 -4.88
CA GLY A 300 -18.24 19.80 -5.40
C GLY A 300 -16.96 20.23 -6.11
N SER A 301 -15.92 19.37 -6.19
CA SER A 301 -14.68 19.70 -6.90
C SER A 301 -14.90 19.73 -8.42
N LYS A 302 -14.27 20.68 -9.11
CA LYS A 302 -14.25 20.71 -10.58
C LYS A 302 -13.08 19.87 -11.06
N ILE A 303 -13.33 18.94 -11.96
CA ILE A 303 -12.31 18.02 -12.49
C ILE A 303 -12.30 18.09 -14.01
N GLU A 304 -11.14 18.41 -14.55
CA GLU A 304 -10.89 18.50 -15.97
C GLU A 304 -9.76 17.54 -16.37
N ILE A 305 -9.98 16.78 -17.43
CA ILE A 305 -8.97 15.90 -18.01
C ILE A 305 -8.26 16.70 -19.09
N GLU A 306 -6.98 16.97 -18.89
CA GLU A 306 -6.14 17.73 -19.79
C GLU A 306 -5.34 16.81 -20.72
N ALA A 307 -4.60 17.42 -21.65
CA ALA A 307 -3.64 16.70 -22.49
C ALA A 307 -2.57 15.97 -21.64
N ASN A 308 -1.92 14.97 -22.24
CA ASN A 308 -0.84 14.19 -21.63
C ASN A 308 -1.25 13.43 -20.36
N ASN A 309 -2.52 13.00 -20.27
CA ASN A 309 -3.03 12.25 -19.12
C ASN A 309 -2.90 13.01 -17.79
N ASN A 310 -3.07 14.32 -17.85
CA ASN A 310 -3.09 15.17 -16.66
C ASN A 310 -4.54 15.38 -16.19
N ILE A 311 -4.72 15.46 -14.87
CA ILE A 311 -6.01 15.77 -14.25
C ILE A 311 -5.86 17.06 -13.46
N ARG A 312 -6.59 18.10 -13.88
CA ARG A 312 -6.70 19.35 -13.13
C ARG A 312 -7.90 19.26 -12.19
N ILE A 313 -7.66 19.61 -10.93
CA ILE A 313 -8.70 19.78 -9.93
C ILE A 313 -8.72 21.23 -9.47
N SER A 314 -9.91 21.82 -9.43
CA SER A 314 -10.14 23.18 -8.94
C SER A 314 -11.24 23.17 -7.87
N PRO A 315 -11.19 24.08 -6.87
CA PRO A 315 -12.16 24.10 -5.79
C PRO A 315 -13.57 24.46 -6.31
N GLY A 316 -14.58 23.84 -5.71
CA GLY A 316 -15.97 24.29 -5.78
C GLY A 316 -16.27 25.40 -4.75
N GLU A 317 -17.55 25.81 -4.68
CA GLU A 317 -17.99 26.78 -3.66
C GLU A 317 -17.80 26.25 -2.24
N LYS A 318 -18.12 24.99 -2.01
CA LYS A 318 -18.00 24.29 -0.72
C LYS A 318 -17.71 22.80 -0.93
N ILE A 319 -17.24 22.14 0.13
CA ILE A 319 -17.12 20.68 0.16
C ILE A 319 -18.48 20.14 0.60
N VAL A 320 -19.13 19.34 -0.24
CA VAL A 320 -20.45 18.76 0.02
C VAL A 320 -20.29 17.33 0.55
N PRO A 321 -21.12 16.86 1.48
CA PRO A 321 -21.08 15.48 1.96
C PRO A 321 -21.32 14.48 0.83
N ALA A 322 -20.68 13.31 0.92
CA ALA A 322 -20.85 12.22 -0.02
C ALA A 322 -20.61 10.88 0.68
N ASP A 323 -21.49 9.91 0.41
CA ASP A 323 -21.33 8.56 0.95
C ASP A 323 -20.37 7.75 0.08
N ILE A 324 -19.46 7.01 0.69
CA ILE A 324 -18.59 6.06 -0.01
C ILE A 324 -18.71 4.66 0.57
N GLN A 325 -18.76 3.67 -0.31
CA GLN A 325 -18.65 2.26 0.03
C GLN A 325 -17.53 1.67 -0.80
N THR A 326 -16.52 1.12 -0.12
CA THR A 326 -15.41 0.46 -0.79
C THR A 326 -15.86 -0.85 -1.39
N LEU A 327 -15.36 -1.18 -2.57
CA LEU A 327 -15.68 -2.40 -3.32
C LEU A 327 -14.46 -2.82 -4.16
N PRO A 328 -14.39 -4.09 -4.63
CA PRO A 328 -13.45 -4.48 -5.68
C PRO A 328 -13.56 -3.57 -6.92
N TYR A 329 -12.48 -3.40 -7.67
CA TYR A 329 -12.50 -2.59 -8.89
C TYR A 329 -13.55 -3.16 -9.89
N PRO A 330 -14.34 -2.31 -10.58
CA PRO A 330 -14.24 -0.85 -10.72
C PRO A 330 -14.95 0.00 -9.65
N GLY A 331 -15.33 -0.58 -8.51
CA GLY A 331 -15.90 0.15 -7.38
C GLY A 331 -14.90 1.09 -6.67
N PHE A 332 -15.39 1.83 -5.67
CA PHE A 332 -14.54 2.79 -4.96
C PHE A 332 -13.38 2.07 -4.24
N PRO A 333 -12.11 2.43 -4.49
CA PRO A 333 -10.99 1.65 -4.00
C PRO A 333 -10.77 1.88 -2.50
N THR A 334 -10.70 0.81 -1.72
CA THR A 334 -10.35 0.84 -0.27
C THR A 334 -9.01 1.57 -0.01
N ASP A 335 -8.09 1.57 -0.98
CA ASP A 335 -6.82 2.30 -0.89
C ASP A 335 -6.95 3.83 -0.92
N MET A 336 -8.11 4.38 -1.31
CA MET A 336 -8.44 5.80 -1.26
C MET A 336 -9.39 6.17 -0.09
N GLN A 337 -9.86 5.19 0.67
CA GLN A 337 -10.88 5.38 1.71
C GLN A 337 -10.45 6.39 2.78
N ALA A 338 -9.23 6.26 3.30
CA ALA A 338 -8.73 7.10 4.39
C ALA A 338 -8.53 8.56 3.94
N GLN A 339 -7.96 8.74 2.75
CA GLN A 339 -7.72 10.04 2.14
C GLN A 339 -9.04 10.74 1.85
N PHE A 340 -10.01 10.02 1.29
CA PHE A 340 -11.33 10.58 1.02
C PHE A 340 -12.09 10.90 2.30
N MET A 341 -11.97 10.08 3.34
CA MET A 341 -12.51 10.40 4.67
C MET A 341 -11.93 11.71 5.22
N ALA A 342 -10.62 11.96 5.04
CA ALA A 342 -10.01 13.23 5.42
C ALA A 342 -10.73 14.43 4.76
N LEU A 343 -11.03 14.35 3.46
CA LEU A 343 -11.81 15.37 2.76
C LEU A 343 -13.21 15.56 3.37
N LEU A 344 -13.90 14.45 3.66
CA LEU A 344 -15.25 14.47 4.22
C LEU A 344 -15.31 15.09 5.64
N THR A 345 -14.20 15.11 6.38
CA THR A 345 -14.15 15.81 7.68
C THR A 345 -14.40 17.32 7.57
N LEU A 346 -14.26 17.91 6.38
CA LEU A 346 -14.51 19.34 6.13
C LEU A 346 -15.77 19.59 5.28
N ALA A 347 -16.60 18.57 5.07
CA ALA A 347 -17.84 18.70 4.30
C ALA A 347 -18.93 19.44 5.08
N GLU A 348 -19.79 20.21 4.39
CA GLU A 348 -20.97 20.83 5.00
C GLU A 348 -22.12 19.82 5.16
N GLY A 349 -21.99 18.89 6.10
CA GLY A 349 -23.03 17.91 6.43
C GLY A 349 -22.47 16.60 6.97
N SER A 350 -23.32 15.57 6.97
CA SER A 350 -22.95 14.21 7.39
C SER A 350 -22.69 13.34 6.17
N SER A 351 -21.64 12.53 6.22
CA SER A 351 -21.30 11.51 5.22
C SER A 351 -21.17 10.14 5.88
N MET A 352 -21.38 9.08 5.11
CA MET A 352 -21.16 7.69 5.53
C MET A 352 -19.98 7.09 4.76
N VAL A 353 -19.06 6.46 5.48
CA VAL A 353 -17.95 5.70 4.90
C VAL A 353 -18.09 4.23 5.31
N THR A 354 -18.20 3.32 4.34
CA THR A 354 -18.34 1.87 4.57
C THR A 354 -17.15 1.11 3.99
N GLU A 355 -16.42 0.38 4.83
CA GLU A 355 -15.25 -0.42 4.45
C GLU A 355 -15.61 -1.91 4.33
N THR A 356 -15.73 -2.44 3.11
CA THR A 356 -16.16 -3.83 2.89
C THR A 356 -15.01 -4.77 2.49
N VAL A 357 -13.82 -4.22 2.22
CA VAL A 357 -12.67 -4.99 1.72
C VAL A 357 -11.77 -5.43 2.88
N PHE A 358 -11.63 -4.61 3.92
CA PHE A 358 -10.75 -4.88 5.06
C PHE A 358 -11.40 -4.58 6.43
N GLU A 359 -11.51 -5.61 7.26
CA GLU A 359 -12.21 -5.58 8.56
C GLU A 359 -11.71 -4.50 9.54
N ASN A 360 -10.42 -4.15 9.52
CA ASN A 360 -9.80 -3.27 10.50
C ASN A 360 -9.17 -2.02 9.88
N ARG A 361 -9.73 -1.49 8.78
CA ARG A 361 -9.17 -0.34 8.04
C ARG A 361 -9.78 1.02 8.38
N LEU A 362 -10.27 1.20 9.61
CA LEU A 362 -10.78 2.47 10.15
C LEU A 362 -9.94 3.04 11.30
N GLN A 363 -8.73 2.52 11.52
CA GLN A 363 -7.87 2.87 12.66
C GLN A 363 -7.45 4.35 12.71
N HIS A 364 -7.35 5.01 11.54
CA HIS A 364 -7.01 6.43 11.42
C HIS A 364 -8.09 7.38 11.97
N VAL A 365 -9.31 6.89 12.22
CA VAL A 365 -10.39 7.72 12.77
C VAL A 365 -10.01 8.34 14.12
N ALA A 366 -9.31 7.60 14.98
CA ALA A 366 -8.87 8.12 16.28
C ALA A 366 -7.91 9.31 16.12
N GLU A 367 -7.06 9.28 15.08
CA GLU A 367 -6.09 10.32 14.76
C GLU A 367 -6.79 11.56 14.17
N PHE A 368 -7.78 11.37 13.28
CA PHE A 368 -8.61 12.48 12.80
C PHE A 368 -9.42 13.14 13.92
N ASN A 369 -9.99 12.35 14.84
CA ASN A 369 -10.70 12.90 16.00
C ASN A 369 -9.74 13.68 16.93
N ARG A 370 -8.46 13.28 17.01
CA ARG A 370 -7.44 14.08 17.73
C ARG A 370 -7.16 15.43 17.05
N MET A 371 -7.29 15.48 15.73
CA MET A 371 -7.26 16.73 14.95
C MET A 371 -8.59 17.51 15.02
N GLY A 372 -9.56 17.07 15.82
CA GLY A 372 -10.84 17.75 16.01
C GLY A 372 -11.94 17.39 15.01
N ALA A 373 -11.80 16.30 14.27
CA ALA A 373 -12.91 15.76 13.48
C ALA A 373 -14.03 15.18 14.37
N ASP A 374 -15.26 15.10 13.85
CA ASP A 374 -16.39 14.39 14.48
C ASP A 374 -16.74 13.14 13.68
N ILE A 375 -16.11 12.02 14.04
CA ILE A 375 -16.30 10.73 13.38
C ILE A 375 -16.68 9.67 14.39
N LYS A 376 -17.77 8.93 14.11
CA LYS A 376 -18.25 7.82 14.92
C LYS A 376 -18.21 6.52 14.13
N VAL A 377 -17.54 5.51 14.68
CA VAL A 377 -17.41 4.19 14.05
C VAL A 377 -18.39 3.21 14.67
N LYS A 378 -19.07 2.42 13.84
CA LYS A 378 -19.90 1.28 14.23
C LYS A 378 -19.70 0.15 13.24
N GLY A 379 -18.96 -0.88 13.67
CA GLY A 379 -18.60 -2.00 12.78
C GLY A 379 -17.66 -1.53 11.68
N ASP A 380 -18.03 -1.81 10.44
CA ASP A 380 -17.36 -1.41 9.20
C ASP A 380 -17.78 -0.03 8.65
N CYS A 381 -18.69 0.65 9.36
CA CYS A 381 -19.19 1.97 8.99
C CYS A 381 -18.62 3.08 9.88
N ALA A 382 -18.29 4.21 9.27
CA ALA A 382 -17.95 5.47 9.93
C ALA A 382 -18.91 6.57 9.48
N ILE A 383 -19.57 7.22 10.44
CA ILE A 383 -20.38 8.42 10.23
C ILE A 383 -19.46 9.62 10.45
N VAL A 384 -19.26 10.42 9.40
CA VAL A 384 -18.40 11.60 9.40
C VAL A 384 -19.28 12.83 9.39
N GLN A 385 -19.36 13.53 10.52
CA GLN A 385 -19.99 14.84 10.60
C GLN A 385 -18.90 15.88 10.30
N GLY A 386 -19.03 16.58 9.17
CA GLY A 386 -18.02 17.55 8.80
C GLY A 386 -17.98 18.75 9.75
N VAL A 387 -16.77 19.26 9.96
CA VAL A 387 -16.43 20.36 10.87
C VAL A 387 -15.89 21.56 10.10
N ALA A 388 -15.95 22.74 10.71
CA ALA A 388 -15.52 23.98 10.05
C ALA A 388 -14.00 24.03 9.79
N CYS A 389 -13.20 23.39 10.66
CA CYS A 389 -11.76 23.27 10.49
C CYS A 389 -11.21 22.12 11.33
N LEU A 390 -10.11 21.52 10.86
CA LEU A 390 -9.26 20.66 11.68
C LEU A 390 -8.23 21.51 12.45
N SER A 391 -7.69 20.95 13.53
CA SER A 391 -6.61 21.52 14.33
C SER A 391 -5.35 20.67 14.17
N GLY A 392 -4.19 21.33 14.06
CA GLY A 392 -2.91 20.64 14.03
C GLY A 392 -2.64 19.93 15.35
N ALA A 393 -2.16 18.70 15.28
CA ALA A 393 -1.93 17.84 16.43
C ALA A 393 -0.77 16.85 16.17
N PRO A 394 -0.17 16.26 17.22
CA PRO A 394 0.68 15.08 17.07
C PRO A 394 -0.19 13.87 16.70
N VAL A 395 0.11 13.26 15.55
CA VAL A 395 -0.62 12.12 15.00
C VAL A 395 0.33 11.03 14.54
N THR A 396 -0.12 9.78 14.57
CA THR A 396 0.67 8.61 14.18
C THR A 396 -0.03 7.84 13.06
N GLY A 397 0.66 7.65 11.95
CA GLY A 397 0.16 6.78 10.88
C GLY A 397 0.12 5.32 11.32
N SER A 398 -1.04 4.67 11.20
CA SER A 398 -1.22 3.23 11.52
C SER A 398 -0.88 2.30 10.34
N ASP A 399 -0.96 2.82 9.13
CA ASP A 399 -0.68 2.11 7.88
C ASP A 399 -0.33 3.12 6.76
N LEU A 400 0.06 2.60 5.60
CA LEU A 400 0.49 3.39 4.45
C LEU A 400 -0.53 4.49 4.05
N ARG A 401 -1.82 4.13 3.94
CA ARG A 401 -2.85 5.05 3.43
C ARG A 401 -3.35 5.96 4.54
N ALA A 402 -3.43 5.47 5.77
CA ALA A 402 -3.66 6.31 6.96
C ALA A 402 -2.61 7.41 7.10
N SER A 403 -1.32 7.09 6.91
CA SER A 403 -0.22 8.06 7.00
C SER A 403 -0.37 9.19 5.99
N ALA A 404 -0.67 8.86 4.73
CA ALA A 404 -0.91 9.85 3.69
C ALA A 404 -2.17 10.68 3.96
N ALA A 405 -3.23 10.05 4.47
CA ALA A 405 -4.48 10.72 4.82
C ALA A 405 -4.29 11.75 5.96
N LEU A 406 -3.47 11.41 6.97
CA LEU A 406 -3.11 12.33 8.04
C LEU A 406 -2.24 13.48 7.55
N ALA A 407 -1.31 13.20 6.63
CA ALA A 407 -0.48 14.25 6.04
C ALA A 407 -1.34 15.28 5.27
N ILE A 408 -2.28 14.83 4.42
CA ILE A 408 -3.16 15.75 3.68
C ILE A 408 -4.17 16.46 4.59
N ALA A 409 -4.65 15.81 5.66
CA ALA A 409 -5.45 16.47 6.69
C ALA A 409 -4.66 17.58 7.39
N GLY A 410 -3.36 17.34 7.66
CA GLY A 410 -2.45 18.32 8.24
C GLY A 410 -2.25 19.55 7.37
N LEU A 411 -2.29 19.41 6.03
CA LEU A 411 -2.21 20.56 5.11
C LEU A 411 -3.41 21.51 5.24
N ALA A 412 -4.59 20.98 5.59
CA ALA A 412 -5.83 21.75 5.74
C ALA A 412 -6.14 22.15 7.20
N ALA A 413 -5.37 21.64 8.16
CA ALA A 413 -5.59 21.92 9.58
C ALA A 413 -5.05 23.30 9.99
N LYS A 414 -5.59 23.89 11.06
CA LYS A 414 -5.04 25.12 11.64
C LYS A 414 -3.86 24.81 12.56
N GLY A 415 -2.73 25.45 12.32
CA GLY A 415 -1.53 25.28 13.15
C GLY A 415 -0.60 24.17 12.65
N LYS A 416 0.17 23.58 13.57
CA LYS A 416 1.21 22.60 13.26
C LYS A 416 0.73 21.18 13.55
N THR A 417 0.87 20.29 12.58
CA THR A 417 0.68 18.83 12.73
C THR A 417 2.05 18.17 12.74
N THR A 418 2.27 17.23 13.66
CA THR A 418 3.49 16.41 13.69
C THR A 418 3.10 14.96 13.41
N LEU A 419 3.53 14.44 12.26
CA LEU A 419 3.22 13.09 11.79
C LEU A 419 4.34 12.12 12.13
N HIS A 420 4.02 11.15 12.97
CA HIS A 420 4.86 10.01 13.35
C HIS A 420 4.54 8.77 12.51
N GLY A 421 5.39 7.74 12.60
CA GLY A 421 5.17 6.46 11.91
C GLY A 421 5.52 6.47 10.42
N LEU A 422 6.49 7.31 10.02
CA LEU A 422 6.85 7.53 8.60
C LEU A 422 7.28 6.28 7.84
N HIS A 423 7.74 5.24 8.54
CA HIS A 423 8.05 3.94 7.95
C HIS A 423 6.84 3.31 7.23
N HIS A 424 5.61 3.72 7.53
CA HIS A 424 4.43 3.34 6.78
C HIS A 424 4.29 4.13 5.47
N LEU A 425 4.53 5.45 5.50
CA LEU A 425 4.43 6.35 4.35
C LEU A 425 5.50 6.01 3.29
N ASP A 426 6.74 5.82 3.74
CA ASP A 426 7.92 5.54 2.91
C ASP A 426 7.81 4.21 2.11
N ARG A 427 6.83 3.37 2.45
CA ARG A 427 6.57 2.11 1.72
C ARG A 427 5.77 2.30 0.44
N GLY A 428 5.16 3.47 0.22
CA GLY A 428 4.22 3.62 -0.89
C GLY A 428 4.02 5.02 -1.46
N TYR A 429 4.78 6.02 -1.01
CA TYR A 429 4.85 7.33 -1.64
C TYR A 429 6.31 7.72 -1.86
N GLU A 430 6.67 8.00 -3.10
CA GLU A 430 8.03 8.39 -3.47
C GLU A 430 8.17 9.91 -3.37
N ARG A 431 9.16 10.37 -2.59
CA ARG A 431 9.48 11.80 -2.41
C ARG A 431 8.24 12.65 -2.11
N PHE A 432 7.37 12.13 -1.24
CA PHE A 432 6.07 12.73 -0.92
C PHE A 432 6.19 14.20 -0.49
N GLU A 433 7.15 14.47 0.39
CA GLU A 433 7.45 15.78 0.94
C GLU A 433 7.94 16.75 -0.14
N GLU A 434 8.81 16.28 -1.03
CA GLU A 434 9.36 17.08 -2.12
C GLU A 434 8.25 17.50 -3.10
N LYS A 435 7.42 16.55 -3.52
CA LYS A 435 6.29 16.78 -4.42
C LYS A 435 5.33 17.82 -3.85
N LEU A 436 4.99 17.71 -2.56
CA LEU A 436 4.12 18.68 -1.89
C LEU A 436 4.77 20.05 -1.68
N ARG A 437 6.05 20.12 -1.27
CA ARG A 437 6.78 21.39 -1.15
C ARG A 437 6.87 22.13 -2.47
N ASN A 438 7.12 21.42 -3.56
CA ASN A 438 7.15 21.99 -4.91
C ASN A 438 5.78 22.55 -5.33
N ALA A 439 4.70 22.02 -4.75
CA ALA A 439 3.34 22.55 -4.91
C ALA A 439 2.99 23.67 -3.92
N GLY A 440 3.91 24.09 -3.04
CA GLY A 440 3.70 25.17 -2.07
C GLY A 440 3.40 24.72 -0.65
N ALA A 441 3.39 23.41 -0.35
CA ALA A 441 3.19 22.92 1.01
C ALA A 441 4.32 23.36 1.94
N ARG A 442 3.98 23.85 3.14
CA ARG A 442 4.96 24.09 4.20
C ARG A 442 5.07 22.86 5.09
N LEU A 443 6.08 22.04 4.82
CA LEU A 443 6.39 20.85 5.61
C LEU A 443 7.89 20.55 5.63
N GLN A 444 8.34 19.86 6.67
CA GLN A 444 9.72 19.40 6.80
C GLN A 444 9.77 18.06 7.52
N ARG A 445 10.73 17.21 7.13
CA ARG A 445 11.07 15.99 7.85
C ARG A 445 12.23 16.30 8.79
N ILE A 446 12.07 16.02 10.07
CA ILE A 446 13.08 16.26 11.12
C ILE A 446 13.33 14.98 11.94
N PRO A 447 14.52 14.81 12.54
CA PRO A 447 14.77 13.78 13.54
C PRO A 447 13.79 13.88 14.72
N LEU A 448 13.39 12.74 15.29
CA LEU A 448 12.44 12.69 16.41
C LEU A 448 12.96 13.48 17.62
N ASP A 449 14.25 13.36 17.92
CA ASP A 449 14.89 14.05 19.06
C ASP A 449 14.79 15.59 18.96
N GLU A 450 14.77 16.13 17.74
CA GLU A 450 14.58 17.58 17.50
C GLU A 450 13.11 18.01 17.67
N ALA A 451 12.17 17.10 17.41
CA ALA A 451 10.74 17.37 17.54
C ALA A 451 10.29 17.50 19.01
N ASP A 452 10.83 16.66 19.90
CA ASP A 452 10.51 16.67 21.34
C ASP A 452 11.08 17.88 22.08
N THR A 453 12.16 18.49 21.57
CA THR A 453 12.70 19.74 22.12
C THR A 453 11.83 20.97 21.83
N ALA A 454 10.96 20.92 20.81
CA ALA A 454 10.13 22.05 20.40
C ALA A 454 8.79 22.17 21.16
N THR A 455 8.43 21.18 21.98
CA THR A 455 7.17 21.10 22.74
C THR A 455 7.31 21.39 24.23
N GLN A 456 8.53 21.63 24.75
CA GLN A 456 8.70 22.07 26.14
C GLN A 456 8.47 23.58 26.28
N PRO A 457 7.52 24.04 27.11
CA PRO A 457 7.48 25.44 27.49
C PRO A 457 8.76 25.75 28.26
N ILE A 458 9.48 26.79 27.83
CA ILE A 458 10.60 27.35 28.57
C ILE A 458 10.05 27.83 29.92
N LEU A 459 10.21 27.02 30.95
CA LEU A 459 10.03 27.44 32.34
C LEU A 459 11.23 28.33 32.68
N GLU A 460 11.08 29.64 32.49
CA GLU A 460 11.98 30.61 33.11
C GLU A 460 11.87 30.45 34.63
N ALA A 461 12.97 30.07 35.26
CA ALA A 461 13.06 29.95 36.71
C ALA A 461 12.84 31.32 37.37
N PRO A 462 12.08 31.42 38.49
CA PRO A 462 11.91 32.68 39.18
C PRO A 462 13.25 33.11 39.80
N THR A 463 13.62 34.36 39.55
CA THR A 463 14.72 35.06 40.23
C THR A 463 14.43 35.07 41.74
N THR A 464 15.30 34.43 42.52
CA THR A 464 15.24 34.46 43.99
C THR A 464 15.60 35.87 44.48
N ALA A 465 14.58 36.63 44.88
CA ALA A 465 14.75 37.85 45.66
C ALA A 465 15.19 37.46 47.08
N SER A 466 16.35 37.96 47.50
CA SER A 466 16.87 37.85 48.85
C SER A 466 16.03 38.69 49.83
N VAL A 467 15.32 38.03 50.75
CA VAL A 467 14.67 38.71 51.88
C VAL A 467 15.63 38.76 53.06
N SER A 468 15.97 39.98 53.48
CA SER A 468 16.79 40.26 54.66
C SER A 468 16.06 39.91 55.96
N ALA A 469 16.74 39.20 56.86
CA ALA A 469 16.30 39.03 58.23
C ALA A 469 16.49 40.32 59.03
N ALA A 470 15.41 40.84 59.62
CA ALA A 470 15.46 41.82 60.70
C ALA A 470 14.50 41.39 61.82
N ALA A 471 15.06 41.33 63.02
CA ALA A 471 14.52 40.81 64.27
C ALA A 471 13.59 41.78 64.99
N VAL A 472 12.61 41.25 65.76
CA VAL A 472 12.02 41.80 67.00
C VAL A 472 11.32 40.62 67.72
N SER A 473 11.94 39.91 68.66
CA SER A 473 11.89 40.07 70.14
C SER A 473 10.49 40.15 70.78
N ASP A 474 10.09 39.05 71.41
CA ASP A 474 9.05 38.95 72.44
C ASP A 474 9.40 39.77 73.69
N VAL A 475 8.48 40.62 74.18
CA VAL A 475 8.19 40.82 75.61
C VAL A 475 6.71 41.22 75.78
N ALA A 476 6.06 40.57 76.73
CA ALA A 476 4.67 40.71 77.17
C ALA A 476 4.21 42.13 77.57
N ASN A 477 2.99 42.49 77.16
CA ASN A 477 1.84 42.76 78.06
C ASN A 477 0.54 42.90 77.25
#